data_AF-A0A7S3F1F9-F1
#
_entry.id   AF-A0A7S3F1F9-F1
#
_cell.length_a   1.000
_cell.length_b   1.000
_cell.length_c   1.000
_cell.angle_alpha   90.00
_cell.angle_beta   90.00
_cell.angle_gamma   90.00
#
_symmetry.space_group_name_H-M   'P 1'
#
loop_
_entity.id
_entity.type
_entity.pdbx_description
1 polymer ?
#
loop_
_entity_poly.entity_id
_entity_poly.type
_entity_poly.pdbx_seq_one_letter_code
_entity_poly.pdbx_strand_id
1 'polypeptide(L)'
;IAAYNVDSHVCSMPGKASPAVDAVWGKAGDGSDVGFGAYFKLMGVELPPPPAPEAEPEIISLLEKFCTFGPDAASYATEDAVLNPPGAPPMPIGVMMGMMDAMKGSTFPGWQSKFHGATKNADGTYAVLTQQLPGPMKADFPAMGPFPEVKFDVVPDVMKTEELANPVEVGTYTIVDGKVKIAAYNVDSHVCSMPGKASPAVDAVWGKAGDGSDVGFGAYFKLMGVELPPPPAPEAEPEIISLLEKFCTFGPDAASYATEDAVLNPPGAPPMPIGVMMGMMDAMKGSTFPGWQSKFHGATKNADGTYAVLTQQLPGPMKADFPAMGPFPEVKFDVVPDVMKTEELANPVEVGTYTIVDGKVKIAAYNVD
;
A
#
# COMPACT_ATOMS: atom_id res chain seq x y z
N ILE A 1 7.03 -14.98 -8.30
CA ILE A 1 7.14 -13.80 -9.18
C ILE A 1 6.32 -12.71 -8.49
N ALA A 2 6.99 -11.72 -7.91
CA ALA A 2 6.36 -10.65 -7.14
C ALA A 2 5.43 -9.82 -8.04
N ALA A 3 4.29 -9.39 -7.50
CA ALA A 3 3.53 -8.28 -8.07
C ALA A 3 3.99 -7.01 -7.35
N TYR A 4 5.02 -6.36 -7.90
CA TYR A 4 5.24 -4.94 -7.64
C TYR A 4 4.07 -4.20 -8.29
N ASN A 5 3.28 -3.47 -7.52
CA ASN A 5 2.27 -2.59 -8.10
C ASN A 5 3.00 -1.35 -8.61
N VAL A 6 2.92 -1.11 -9.91
CA VAL A 6 3.51 0.06 -10.58
C VAL A 6 2.44 0.80 -11.38
N ASP A 7 1.17 0.41 -11.16
CA ASP A 7 0.02 0.81 -11.96
C ASP A 7 -1.02 1.57 -11.13
N SER A 8 -0.61 2.26 -10.06
CA SER A 8 -1.39 3.35 -9.49
C SER A 8 -0.77 4.71 -9.87
N HIS A 9 -1.08 5.16 -11.09
CA HIS A 9 -1.27 6.60 -11.20
C HIS A 9 -2.41 6.97 -10.26
N VAL A 10 -2.08 7.55 -9.10
CA VAL A 10 -3.08 8.28 -8.34
C VAL A 10 -3.45 9.52 -9.16
N CYS A 11 -4.37 9.32 -10.11
CA CYS A 11 -4.81 10.32 -11.09
C CYS A 11 -5.42 11.57 -10.44
N SER A 12 -5.63 11.54 -9.11
CA SER A 12 -6.27 12.58 -8.30
C SER A 12 -5.34 13.32 -7.33
N MET A 13 -4.05 12.96 -7.18
CA MET A 13 -3.15 13.61 -6.21
C MET A 13 -2.44 14.86 -6.77
N PRO A 14 -2.17 15.89 -5.93
CA PRO A 14 -1.40 17.06 -6.32
C PRO A 14 0.10 16.71 -6.44
N GLY A 15 0.59 16.51 -7.67
CA GLY A 15 2.02 16.39 -7.97
C GLY A 15 2.29 15.49 -9.17
N LYS A 16 2.44 16.10 -10.36
CA LYS A 16 2.81 15.34 -11.58
C LYS A 16 4.31 15.05 -11.58
N ALA A 17 4.67 13.82 -11.95
CA ALA A 17 6.05 13.50 -12.31
C ALA A 17 6.50 14.37 -13.49
N SER A 18 7.80 14.65 -13.58
CA SER A 18 8.35 15.28 -14.79
C SER A 18 8.22 14.31 -15.97
N PRO A 19 8.04 14.79 -17.23
CA PRO A 19 7.85 13.90 -18.39
C PRO A 19 8.95 12.85 -18.56
N ALA A 20 10.18 13.19 -18.21
CA ALA A 20 11.31 12.26 -18.25
C ALA A 20 11.18 11.12 -17.24
N VAL A 21 10.79 11.45 -16.00
CA VAL A 21 10.57 10.45 -14.93
C VAL A 21 9.34 9.59 -15.27
N ASP A 22 8.26 10.20 -15.73
CA ASP A 22 7.02 9.50 -16.12
C ASP A 22 7.23 8.47 -17.25
N ALA A 23 8.14 8.78 -18.19
CA ALA A 23 8.48 7.89 -19.29
C ALA A 23 9.16 6.58 -18.84
N VAL A 24 9.81 6.58 -17.68
CA VAL A 24 10.53 5.41 -17.15
C VAL A 24 9.89 4.80 -15.91
N TRP A 25 9.09 5.55 -15.17
CA TRP A 25 8.57 5.14 -13.88
C TRP A 25 7.70 3.88 -13.99
N GLY A 26 8.09 2.84 -13.26
CA GLY A 26 7.32 1.61 -13.11
C GLY A 26 7.17 0.76 -14.39
N LYS A 27 7.88 1.08 -15.48
CA LYS A 27 7.74 0.39 -16.76
C LYS A 27 8.35 -1.03 -16.76
N ALA A 28 9.26 -1.33 -15.83
CA ALA A 28 9.92 -2.63 -15.72
C ALA A 28 9.05 -3.69 -15.07
N GLY A 29 8.05 -3.31 -14.26
CA GLY A 29 7.16 -4.25 -13.57
C GLY A 29 7.76 -4.94 -12.35
N ASP A 30 9.01 -4.65 -11.99
CA ASP A 30 9.74 -5.28 -10.89
C ASP A 30 10.23 -4.28 -9.82
N GLY A 31 9.81 -3.01 -9.92
CA GLY A 31 10.22 -1.95 -9.01
C GLY A 31 11.68 -1.51 -9.15
N SER A 32 12.41 -1.97 -10.17
CA SER A 32 13.78 -1.50 -10.44
C SER A 32 13.84 -0.09 -11.03
N ASP A 33 12.73 0.44 -11.55
CA ASP A 33 12.64 1.73 -12.22
C ASP A 33 11.70 2.73 -11.53
N VAL A 34 11.68 2.68 -10.20
CA VAL A 34 10.94 3.60 -9.33
C VAL A 34 11.88 4.19 -8.28
N GLY A 35 11.52 5.34 -7.71
CA GLY A 35 12.35 6.08 -6.76
C GLY A 35 13.75 6.35 -7.31
N PHE A 36 14.79 5.87 -6.63
CA PHE A 36 16.17 5.97 -7.12
C PHE A 36 16.38 5.20 -8.43
N GLY A 37 15.72 4.06 -8.59
CA GLY A 37 15.80 3.24 -9.80
C GLY A 37 15.43 3.98 -11.09
N ALA A 38 14.40 4.84 -11.02
CA ALA A 38 14.01 5.70 -12.15
C ALA A 38 15.16 6.63 -12.58
N TYR A 39 15.86 7.24 -11.62
CA TYR A 39 16.99 8.13 -11.90
C TYR A 39 18.18 7.37 -12.47
N PHE A 40 18.53 6.20 -11.92
CA PHE A 40 19.60 5.38 -12.47
C PHE A 40 19.31 4.93 -13.89
N LYS A 41 18.05 4.55 -14.18
CA LYS A 41 17.59 4.23 -15.54
C LYS A 41 17.73 5.42 -16.48
N LEU A 42 17.35 6.63 -16.05
CA LEU A 42 17.58 7.87 -16.83
C LEU A 42 19.07 8.16 -17.03
N MET A 43 19.93 7.78 -16.10
CA MET A 43 21.39 7.90 -16.20
C MET A 43 22.03 6.79 -17.07
N GLY A 44 21.25 5.85 -17.61
CA GLY A 44 21.75 4.74 -18.40
C GLY A 44 22.42 3.64 -17.57
N VAL A 45 22.12 3.57 -16.28
CA VAL A 45 22.64 2.58 -15.33
C VAL A 45 21.50 1.66 -14.89
N GLU A 46 21.62 0.37 -15.17
CA GLU A 46 20.70 -0.62 -14.60
C GLU A 46 21.14 -0.95 -13.17
N LEU A 47 20.26 -0.66 -12.19
CA LEU A 47 20.43 -1.20 -10.86
C LEU A 47 20.02 -2.68 -10.86
N PRO A 48 20.74 -3.56 -10.15
CA PRO A 48 20.25 -4.91 -9.93
C PRO A 48 18.91 -4.84 -9.19
N PRO A 49 17.91 -5.67 -9.55
CA PRO A 49 16.66 -5.69 -8.83
C PRO A 49 16.96 -6.00 -7.35
N PRO A 50 16.29 -5.32 -6.41
CA PRO A 50 16.46 -5.63 -4.99
C PRO A 50 16.17 -7.13 -4.79
N PRO A 51 16.97 -7.86 -3.98
CA PRO A 51 16.69 -9.26 -3.72
C PRO A 51 15.34 -9.35 -3.01
N ALA A 52 14.32 -9.87 -3.69
CA ALA A 52 13.04 -10.15 -3.06
C ALA A 52 13.26 -11.28 -2.05
N PRO A 53 12.98 -11.08 -0.75
CA PRO A 53 12.97 -12.19 0.17
C PRO A 53 11.89 -13.18 -0.32
N GLU A 54 12.27 -14.42 -0.56
CA GLU A 54 11.28 -15.45 -0.90
C GLU A 54 10.36 -15.63 0.31
N ALA A 55 9.05 -15.60 0.07
CA ALA A 55 8.08 -15.95 1.10
C ALA A 55 8.25 -17.41 1.49
N GLU A 56 8.32 -17.68 2.78
CA GLU A 56 8.53 -19.03 3.28
C GLU A 56 7.29 -19.91 2.97
N PRO A 57 7.46 -21.15 2.43
CA PRO A 57 6.34 -22.01 2.04
C PRO A 57 5.32 -22.26 3.15
N GLU A 58 5.77 -22.36 4.40
CA GLU A 58 4.92 -22.51 5.58
C GLU A 58 4.06 -21.27 5.84
N ILE A 59 4.58 -20.07 5.59
CA ILE A 59 3.82 -18.82 5.72
C ILE A 59 2.84 -18.66 4.57
N ILE A 60 3.20 -19.06 3.35
CA ILE A 60 2.25 -19.10 2.23
C ILE A 60 1.08 -20.02 2.57
N SER A 61 1.34 -21.23 3.09
CA SER A 61 0.27 -22.16 3.48
C SER A 61 -0.59 -21.63 4.63
N LEU A 62 0.01 -20.93 5.60
CA LEU A 62 -0.72 -20.23 6.66
C LEU A 62 -1.68 -19.18 6.08
N LEU A 63 -1.15 -18.30 5.23
CA LEU A 63 -1.90 -17.19 4.62
C LEU A 63 -3.03 -17.70 3.74
N GLU A 64 -2.80 -18.75 2.93
CA GLU A 64 -3.84 -19.39 2.13
C GLU A 64 -5.02 -19.83 3.01
N LYS A 65 -4.74 -20.56 4.09
CA LYS A 65 -5.78 -21.06 5.00
C LYS A 65 -6.51 -19.92 5.70
N PHE A 66 -5.78 -18.92 6.19
CA PHE A 66 -6.37 -17.75 6.83
C PHE A 66 -7.31 -16.97 5.87
N CYS A 67 -6.86 -16.70 4.63
CA CYS A 67 -7.57 -15.85 3.68
C CYS A 67 -8.81 -16.51 3.06
N THR A 68 -8.94 -17.84 3.12
CA THR A 68 -10.15 -18.54 2.67
C THR A 68 -11.35 -18.33 3.61
N PHE A 69 -11.12 -17.77 4.80
CA PHE A 69 -12.14 -17.60 5.84
C PHE A 69 -12.92 -18.89 6.09
N GLY A 70 -12.20 -20.01 6.19
CA GLY A 70 -12.75 -21.29 6.60
C GLY A 70 -13.12 -21.31 8.10
N PRO A 71 -13.78 -22.38 8.57
CA PRO A 71 -14.25 -22.49 9.96
C PRO A 71 -13.12 -22.45 11.00
N ASP A 72 -11.88 -22.68 10.59
CA ASP A 72 -10.68 -22.65 11.42
C ASP A 72 -9.79 -21.42 11.17
N ALA A 73 -10.23 -20.45 10.34
CA ALA A 73 -9.42 -19.31 9.93
C ALA A 73 -8.84 -18.51 11.12
N ALA A 74 -9.64 -18.31 12.18
CA ALA A 74 -9.19 -17.63 13.40
C ALA A 74 -8.04 -18.36 14.12
N SER A 75 -7.88 -19.67 13.95
CA SER A 75 -6.81 -20.45 14.58
C SER A 75 -5.41 -20.14 14.02
N TYR A 76 -5.36 -19.61 12.79
CA TYR A 76 -4.14 -19.17 12.11
C TYR A 76 -3.72 -17.74 12.48
N ALA A 77 -4.48 -17.08 13.36
CA ALA A 77 -4.20 -15.75 13.85
C ALA A 77 -3.76 -15.77 15.33
N THR A 78 -3.08 -14.71 15.77
CA THR A 78 -2.87 -14.45 17.20
C THR A 78 -4.20 -14.08 17.87
N GLU A 79 -4.31 -14.26 19.18
CA GLU A 79 -5.56 -13.99 19.91
C GLU A 79 -5.99 -12.52 19.82
N ASP A 80 -5.01 -11.63 19.71
CA ASP A 80 -5.14 -10.19 19.61
C ASP A 80 -4.95 -9.69 18.17
N ALA A 81 -5.18 -10.57 17.19
CA ALA A 81 -5.10 -10.22 15.79
C ALA A 81 -6.28 -9.36 15.35
N VAL A 82 -5.98 -8.43 14.44
CA VAL A 82 -6.97 -7.55 13.83
C VAL A 82 -7.00 -7.69 12.32
N LEU A 83 -8.19 -7.58 11.74
CA LEU A 83 -8.39 -7.47 10.30
C LEU A 83 -9.00 -6.10 10.00
N ASN A 84 -8.42 -5.41 9.03
CA ASN A 84 -8.90 -4.14 8.51
C ASN A 84 -9.47 -4.35 7.09
N PRO A 85 -10.79 -4.50 6.92
CA PRO A 85 -11.39 -4.61 5.60
C PRO A 85 -11.22 -3.29 4.83
N PRO A 86 -11.21 -3.30 3.50
CA PRO A 86 -11.22 -2.07 2.73
C PRO A 86 -12.44 -1.20 3.12
N GLY A 87 -12.21 0.07 3.43
CA GLY A 87 -13.26 1.04 3.78
C GLY A 87 -13.88 0.90 5.18
N ALA A 88 -13.38 0.00 6.03
CA ALA A 88 -13.86 -0.19 7.40
C ALA A 88 -12.69 -0.08 8.41
N PRO A 89 -12.96 0.25 9.69
CA PRO A 89 -11.93 0.24 10.72
C PRO A 89 -11.49 -1.18 11.10
N PRO A 90 -10.34 -1.34 11.76
CA PRO A 90 -9.88 -2.64 12.26
C PRO A 90 -10.87 -3.28 13.21
N MET A 91 -11.01 -4.58 13.07
CA MET A 91 -11.79 -5.38 14.00
C MET A 91 -11.04 -6.63 14.46
N PRO A 92 -11.30 -7.11 15.69
CA PRO A 92 -10.74 -8.37 16.15
C PRO A 92 -11.09 -9.51 15.21
N ILE A 93 -10.14 -10.43 14.97
CA ILE A 93 -10.34 -11.51 13.99
C ILE A 93 -11.56 -12.38 14.30
N GLY A 94 -11.84 -12.64 15.58
CA GLY A 94 -13.02 -13.42 15.99
C GLY A 94 -14.34 -12.75 15.61
N VAL A 95 -14.39 -11.41 15.64
CA VAL A 95 -15.56 -10.64 15.20
C VAL A 95 -15.73 -10.77 13.69
N MET A 96 -14.65 -10.58 12.93
CA MET A 96 -14.67 -10.73 11.46
C MET A 96 -15.09 -12.15 11.05
N MET A 97 -14.58 -13.19 11.70
CA MET A 97 -14.92 -14.58 11.34
C MET A 97 -16.39 -14.88 11.66
N GLY A 98 -16.90 -14.44 12.81
CA GLY A 98 -18.33 -14.57 13.13
C GLY A 98 -19.23 -13.84 12.14
N MET A 99 -18.80 -12.67 11.65
CA MET A 99 -19.48 -11.94 10.58
C MET A 99 -19.49 -12.74 9.27
N MET A 100 -18.33 -13.26 8.84
CA MET A 100 -18.24 -14.05 7.61
C MET A 100 -19.06 -15.35 7.68
N ASP A 101 -19.06 -16.04 8.82
CA ASP A 101 -19.87 -17.24 9.05
C ASP A 101 -21.38 -16.94 8.96
N ALA A 102 -21.83 -15.83 9.55
CA ALA A 102 -23.22 -15.41 9.46
C ALA A 102 -23.64 -15.11 8.01
N MET A 103 -22.79 -14.40 7.26
CA MET A 103 -23.03 -14.08 5.85
C MET A 103 -23.06 -15.34 4.98
N LYS A 104 -22.10 -16.26 5.15
CA LYS A 104 -22.06 -17.56 4.47
C LYS A 104 -23.22 -18.47 4.87
N GLY A 105 -23.71 -18.38 6.09
CA GLY A 105 -24.81 -19.19 6.58
C GLY A 105 -26.19 -18.72 6.10
N SER A 106 -26.32 -17.48 5.61
CA SER A 106 -27.62 -16.88 5.30
C SER A 106 -27.62 -16.03 4.03
N THR A 107 -27.08 -14.82 4.07
CA THR A 107 -27.21 -13.80 3.02
C THR A 107 -26.52 -14.19 1.71
N PHE A 108 -25.32 -14.76 1.78
CA PHE A 108 -24.49 -15.15 0.62
C PHE A 108 -23.96 -16.58 0.79
N PRO A 109 -24.81 -17.61 0.65
CA PRO A 109 -24.40 -19.00 0.86
C PRO A 109 -23.42 -19.52 -0.20
N GLY A 110 -23.28 -18.82 -1.32
CA GLY A 110 -22.28 -19.10 -2.36
C GLY A 110 -20.93 -18.45 -2.13
N TRP A 111 -20.73 -17.69 -1.03
CA TRP A 111 -19.53 -16.87 -0.85
C TRP A 111 -18.26 -17.71 -0.84
N GLN A 112 -17.34 -17.38 -1.75
CA GLN A 112 -15.99 -17.96 -1.82
C GLN A 112 -14.94 -16.88 -1.56
N SER A 113 -13.84 -17.29 -0.93
CA SER A 113 -12.67 -16.45 -0.71
C SER A 113 -11.48 -17.15 -1.35
N LYS A 114 -10.82 -16.50 -2.31
CA LYS A 114 -9.68 -17.05 -3.03
C LYS A 114 -8.39 -16.40 -2.56
N PHE A 115 -7.36 -17.23 -2.42
CA PHE A 115 -5.98 -16.80 -2.28
C PHE A 115 -5.28 -16.95 -3.63
N HIS A 116 -4.64 -15.88 -4.09
CA HIS A 116 -3.95 -15.85 -5.39
C HIS A 116 -2.43 -15.88 -5.23
N GLY A 117 -1.92 -15.64 -4.03
CA GLY A 117 -0.49 -15.68 -3.73
C GLY A 117 -0.11 -14.70 -2.64
N ALA A 118 1.11 -14.88 -2.12
CA ALA A 118 1.72 -13.94 -1.20
C ALA A 118 3.17 -13.71 -1.59
N THR A 119 3.65 -12.50 -1.38
CA THR A 119 5.06 -12.12 -1.53
C THR A 119 5.53 -11.50 -0.23
N LYS A 120 6.73 -11.86 0.23
CA LYS A 120 7.33 -11.25 1.41
C LYS A 120 7.95 -9.92 1.02
N ASN A 121 7.63 -8.89 1.78
CA ASN A 121 8.18 -7.56 1.64
C ASN A 121 9.52 -7.48 2.38
N ALA A 122 10.36 -6.51 2.00
CA ALA A 122 11.66 -6.30 2.63
C ALA A 122 11.58 -5.93 4.11
N ASP A 123 10.46 -5.34 4.55
CA ASP A 123 10.16 -5.00 5.95
C ASP A 123 9.69 -6.21 6.79
N GLY A 124 9.60 -7.40 6.18
CA GLY A 124 9.15 -8.63 6.82
C GLY A 124 7.63 -8.84 6.83
N THR A 125 6.85 -7.88 6.33
CA THR A 125 5.41 -8.06 6.07
C THR A 125 5.18 -8.88 4.80
N TYR A 126 3.93 -9.20 4.50
CA TYR A 126 3.54 -9.92 3.29
C TYR A 126 2.50 -9.13 2.51
N ALA A 127 2.73 -8.93 1.21
CA ALA A 127 1.70 -8.56 0.27
C ALA A 127 0.92 -9.82 -0.12
N VAL A 128 -0.38 -9.84 0.17
CA VAL A 128 -1.26 -11.01 0.06
C VAL A 128 -2.39 -10.71 -0.91
N LEU A 129 -2.46 -11.50 -1.98
CA LEU A 129 -3.45 -11.34 -3.03
C LEU A 129 -4.67 -12.20 -2.72
N THR A 130 -5.83 -11.57 -2.49
CA THR A 130 -7.08 -12.29 -2.19
C THR A 130 -8.22 -11.80 -3.06
N GLN A 131 -9.28 -12.59 -3.17
CA GLN A 131 -10.48 -12.18 -3.89
C GLN A 131 -11.72 -12.73 -3.20
N GLN A 132 -12.67 -11.85 -2.91
CA GLN A 132 -13.98 -12.23 -2.38
C GLN A 132 -15.00 -12.39 -3.51
N LEU A 133 -15.77 -13.47 -3.45
CA LEU A 133 -16.76 -13.85 -4.45
C LEU A 133 -18.07 -14.17 -3.73
N PRO A 134 -18.85 -13.16 -3.30
CA PRO A 134 -20.09 -13.38 -2.57
C PRO A 134 -21.11 -14.23 -3.34
N GLY A 135 -21.10 -14.12 -4.67
CA GLY A 135 -22.18 -14.64 -5.50
C GLY A 135 -23.51 -13.90 -5.24
N PRO A 136 -24.64 -14.48 -5.68
CA PRO A 136 -25.94 -13.86 -5.52
C PRO A 136 -26.45 -13.94 -4.08
N MET A 137 -27.06 -12.84 -3.61
CA MET A 137 -27.76 -12.73 -2.34
C MET A 137 -28.98 -13.68 -2.31
N LYS A 138 -29.27 -14.30 -1.16
CA LYS A 138 -30.37 -15.26 -0.96
C LYS A 138 -31.26 -15.00 0.25
N ALA A 139 -30.86 -14.09 1.14
CA ALA A 139 -31.60 -13.71 2.34
C ALA A 139 -31.32 -12.25 2.70
N ASP A 140 -32.00 -11.72 3.71
CA ASP A 140 -31.74 -10.37 4.23
C ASP A 140 -30.25 -10.20 4.60
N PHE A 141 -29.73 -9.00 4.39
CA PHE A 141 -28.43 -8.60 4.93
C PHE A 141 -28.67 -8.13 6.37
N PRO A 142 -28.16 -8.82 7.40
CA PRO A 142 -28.40 -8.43 8.78
C PRO A 142 -27.63 -7.15 9.12
N ALA A 143 -28.15 -6.38 10.09
CA ALA A 143 -27.35 -5.29 10.66
C ALA A 143 -26.09 -5.87 11.34
N MET A 144 -24.91 -5.37 10.98
CA MET A 144 -23.63 -5.87 11.49
C MET A 144 -22.58 -4.75 11.53
N GLY A 145 -22.07 -4.44 12.72
CA GLY A 145 -21.11 -3.35 12.89
C GLY A 145 -21.69 -1.99 12.43
N PRO A 146 -21.00 -1.25 11.52
CA PRO A 146 -21.50 0.01 10.99
C PRO A 146 -22.54 -0.17 9.87
N PHE A 147 -22.81 -1.40 9.43
CA PHE A 147 -23.65 -1.69 8.28
C PHE A 147 -25.12 -1.91 8.70
N PRO A 148 -26.08 -1.17 8.11
CA PRO A 148 -27.49 -1.33 8.42
C PRO A 148 -28.06 -2.63 7.84
N GLU A 149 -29.24 -3.02 8.34
CA GLU A 149 -30.01 -4.12 7.74
C GLU A 149 -30.49 -3.75 6.33
N VAL A 150 -30.47 -4.70 5.40
CA VAL A 150 -31.06 -4.56 4.06
C VAL A 150 -31.95 -5.76 3.75
N LYS A 151 -33.21 -5.50 3.39
CA LYS A 151 -34.18 -6.56 3.10
C LYS A 151 -33.99 -7.15 1.71
N PHE A 152 -34.05 -8.47 1.60
CA PHE A 152 -33.81 -9.18 0.33
C PHE A 152 -34.86 -8.87 -0.75
N ASP A 153 -36.10 -8.59 -0.36
CA ASP A 153 -37.17 -8.26 -1.30
C ASP A 153 -36.93 -6.93 -2.02
N VAL A 154 -36.34 -5.94 -1.34
CA VAL A 154 -36.12 -4.58 -1.87
C VAL A 154 -34.79 -4.38 -2.61
N VAL A 155 -33.82 -5.30 -2.51
CA VAL A 155 -32.55 -5.12 -3.24
C VAL A 155 -32.74 -5.24 -4.77
N PRO A 156 -31.95 -4.50 -5.57
CA PRO A 156 -31.98 -4.62 -7.03
C PRO A 156 -31.69 -6.04 -7.54
N ASP A 157 -32.20 -6.37 -8.73
CA ASP A 157 -32.08 -7.72 -9.32
C ASP A 157 -30.63 -8.19 -9.52
N VAL A 158 -29.70 -7.26 -9.72
CA VAL A 158 -28.26 -7.55 -9.79
C VAL A 158 -27.77 -8.27 -8.53
N MET A 159 -28.23 -7.86 -7.34
CA MET A 159 -27.86 -8.52 -6.08
C MET A 159 -28.42 -9.94 -5.97
N LYS A 160 -29.54 -10.23 -6.64
CA LYS A 160 -30.27 -11.51 -6.52
C LYS A 160 -29.80 -12.57 -7.53
N THR A 161 -29.27 -12.11 -8.66
CA THR A 161 -29.07 -12.93 -9.86
C THR A 161 -27.63 -13.03 -10.33
N GLU A 162 -26.79 -12.03 -10.08
CA GLU A 162 -25.42 -12.02 -10.59
C GLU A 162 -24.44 -12.77 -9.67
N GLU A 163 -23.45 -13.40 -10.29
CA GLU A 163 -22.28 -13.93 -9.59
C GLU A 163 -21.32 -12.77 -9.26
N LEU A 164 -21.60 -12.10 -8.15
CA LEU A 164 -20.80 -10.96 -7.70
C LEU A 164 -19.37 -11.39 -7.35
N ALA A 165 -18.41 -10.60 -7.81
CA ALA A 165 -16.98 -10.82 -7.60
C ALA A 165 -16.27 -9.48 -7.37
N ASN A 166 -15.46 -9.41 -6.31
CA ASN A 166 -14.55 -8.29 -6.10
C ASN A 166 -13.38 -8.38 -7.08
N PRO A 167 -12.68 -7.26 -7.34
CA PRO A 167 -11.35 -7.34 -7.93
C PRO A 167 -10.41 -8.11 -6.99
N VAL A 168 -9.26 -8.54 -7.50
CA VAL A 168 -8.20 -9.07 -6.62
C VAL A 168 -7.69 -7.94 -5.75
N GLU A 169 -7.78 -8.11 -4.43
CA GLU A 169 -7.34 -7.16 -3.42
C GLU A 169 -5.93 -7.51 -2.94
N VAL A 170 -5.11 -6.50 -2.67
CA VAL A 170 -3.77 -6.67 -2.06
C VAL A 170 -3.85 -6.26 -0.60
N GLY A 171 -3.68 -7.21 0.32
CA GLY A 171 -3.57 -6.91 1.74
C GLY A 171 -2.12 -6.93 2.21
N THR A 172 -1.79 -6.10 3.19
CA THR A 172 -0.53 -6.14 3.93
C THR A 172 -0.72 -6.92 5.22
N TYR A 173 0.07 -7.99 5.39
CA TYR A 173 -0.04 -8.92 6.50
C TYR A 173 1.22 -8.92 7.34
N THR A 174 1.04 -8.83 8.66
CA THR A 174 2.12 -9.01 9.63
C THR A 174 2.01 -10.39 10.27
N ILE A 175 3.11 -11.13 10.27
CA ILE A 175 3.21 -12.45 10.90
C ILE A 175 4.04 -12.34 12.19
N VAL A 176 3.51 -12.87 13.29
CA VAL A 176 4.21 -12.98 14.58
C VAL A 176 4.08 -14.42 15.06
N ASP A 177 5.20 -15.04 15.40
CA ASP A 177 5.25 -16.43 15.90
C ASP A 177 4.50 -17.44 15.00
N GLY A 178 4.62 -17.25 13.67
CA GLY A 178 3.98 -18.12 12.68
C GLY A 178 2.47 -17.96 12.57
N LYS A 179 1.91 -16.85 13.09
CA LYS A 179 0.48 -16.53 13.05
C LYS A 179 0.22 -15.13 12.49
N VAL A 180 -0.94 -14.95 11.87
CA VAL A 180 -1.39 -13.63 11.41
C VAL A 180 -1.68 -12.74 12.63
N LYS A 181 -0.99 -11.61 12.72
CA LYS A 181 -1.18 -10.60 13.76
C LYS A 181 -1.99 -9.41 13.24
N ILE A 182 -1.70 -8.96 12.03
CA ILE A 182 -2.41 -7.88 11.33
C ILE A 182 -2.70 -8.36 9.91
N ALA A 183 -3.92 -8.15 9.45
CA ALA A 183 -4.31 -8.27 8.04
C ALA A 183 -5.01 -6.98 7.63
N ALA A 184 -4.39 -6.17 6.78
CA ALA A 184 -4.94 -4.87 6.41
C ALA A 184 -5.05 -4.70 4.90
N TYR A 185 -6.21 -4.21 4.45
CA TYR A 185 -6.43 -3.84 3.06
C TYR A 185 -6.52 -2.33 2.95
N ASN A 186 -5.95 -1.78 1.87
CA ASN A 186 -6.08 -0.36 1.55
C ASN A 186 -7.25 -0.15 0.60
N VAL A 187 -7.71 1.10 0.52
CA VAL A 187 -8.82 1.48 -0.36
C VAL A 187 -8.50 1.24 -1.83
N ASP A 188 -7.25 1.49 -2.23
CA ASP A 188 -6.80 1.41 -3.62
C ASP A 188 -6.07 0.10 -3.95
N SER A 189 -5.95 -0.82 -2.99
CA SER A 189 -5.17 -2.04 -3.17
C SER A 189 -5.94 -3.09 -3.96
N HIS A 190 -6.04 -2.92 -5.28
CA HIS A 190 -6.57 -3.92 -6.19
C HIS A 190 -5.72 -4.06 -7.45
N VAL A 191 -5.56 -5.28 -7.95
CA VAL A 191 -4.67 -5.59 -9.09
C VAL A 191 -5.50 -5.78 -10.37
N CYS A 192 -5.38 -4.84 -11.30
CA CYS A 192 -6.05 -4.89 -12.60
C CYS A 192 -5.41 -5.88 -13.60
N SER A 193 -4.16 -6.30 -13.35
CA SER A 193 -3.34 -7.14 -14.25
C SER A 193 -3.35 -8.64 -13.91
N MET A 194 -4.08 -9.06 -12.87
CA MET A 194 -4.16 -10.45 -12.43
C MET A 194 -5.38 -11.20 -12.99
N PRO A 195 -5.32 -12.54 -13.10
CA PRO A 195 -6.48 -13.37 -13.42
C PRO A 195 -7.50 -13.38 -12.27
N GLY A 196 -8.36 -12.36 -12.25
CA GLY A 196 -9.45 -12.21 -11.29
C GLY A 196 -10.12 -10.87 -11.50
N LYS A 197 -11.14 -10.83 -12.37
CA LYS A 197 -11.86 -9.60 -12.68
C LYS A 197 -13.01 -9.42 -11.69
N ALA A 198 -13.24 -8.17 -11.29
CA ALA A 198 -14.50 -7.79 -10.67
C ALA A 198 -15.66 -8.15 -11.61
N SER A 199 -16.81 -8.52 -11.04
CA SER A 199 -18.03 -8.63 -11.86
C SER A 199 -18.39 -7.25 -12.41
N PRO A 200 -19.05 -7.14 -13.59
CA PRO A 200 -19.33 -5.85 -14.21
C PRO A 200 -20.06 -4.86 -13.29
N ALA A 201 -20.98 -5.34 -12.44
CA ALA A 201 -21.67 -4.52 -11.47
C ALA A 201 -20.74 -3.97 -10.38
N VAL A 202 -19.84 -4.79 -9.84
CA VAL A 202 -18.87 -4.37 -8.83
C VAL A 202 -17.85 -3.38 -9.44
N ASP A 203 -17.33 -3.68 -10.63
CA ASP A 203 -16.38 -2.82 -11.35
C ASP A 203 -16.93 -1.41 -11.63
N ALA A 204 -18.23 -1.31 -11.89
CA ALA A 204 -18.91 -0.04 -12.14
C ALA A 204 -18.92 0.88 -10.91
N VAL A 205 -18.82 0.33 -9.69
CA VAL A 205 -18.90 1.10 -8.44
C VAL A 205 -17.60 1.13 -7.65
N TRP A 206 -16.69 0.18 -7.85
CA TRP A 206 -15.49 0.02 -7.02
C TRP A 206 -14.57 1.23 -7.10
N GLY A 207 -14.26 1.83 -5.95
CA GLY A 207 -13.28 2.91 -5.81
C GLY A 207 -13.61 4.22 -6.56
N LYS A 208 -14.85 4.41 -7.00
CA LYS A 208 -15.24 5.60 -7.78
C LYS A 208 -15.38 6.87 -6.93
N ALA A 209 -15.61 6.73 -5.62
CA ALA A 209 -15.72 7.84 -4.70
C ALA A 209 -14.36 8.44 -4.33
N GLY A 210 -13.28 7.65 -4.39
CA GLY A 210 -11.92 8.08 -4.06
C GLY A 210 -11.65 8.29 -2.57
N ASP A 211 -12.60 7.94 -1.71
CA ASP A 211 -12.51 8.03 -0.24
C ASP A 211 -12.65 6.65 0.46
N GLY A 212 -12.80 5.59 -0.32
CA GLY A 212 -12.96 4.22 0.17
C GLY A 212 -14.35 3.84 0.67
N SER A 213 -15.33 4.73 0.53
CA SER A 213 -16.72 4.42 0.86
C SER A 213 -17.36 3.40 -0.09
N ASP A 214 -16.78 3.17 -1.28
CA ASP A 214 -17.30 2.27 -2.31
C ASP A 214 -16.36 1.11 -2.68
N VAL A 215 -15.63 0.60 -1.68
CA VAL A 215 -14.86 -0.65 -1.76
C VAL A 215 -15.32 -1.64 -0.70
N GLY A 216 -14.95 -2.92 -0.82
CA GLY A 216 -15.33 -3.97 0.12
C GLY A 216 -16.85 -4.05 0.31
N PHE A 217 -17.32 -4.01 1.56
CA PHE A 217 -18.76 -3.96 1.86
C PHE A 217 -19.45 -2.69 1.34
N GLY A 218 -18.74 -1.56 1.27
CA GLY A 218 -19.29 -0.31 0.75
C GLY A 218 -19.78 -0.42 -0.69
N ALA A 219 -19.05 -1.17 -1.54
CA ALA A 219 -19.48 -1.50 -2.90
C ALA A 219 -20.81 -2.26 -2.91
N TYR A 220 -21.01 -3.26 -2.03
CA TYR A 220 -22.25 -4.01 -1.97
C TYR A 220 -23.42 -3.17 -1.47
N PHE A 221 -23.21 -2.29 -0.49
CA PHE A 221 -24.26 -1.38 -0.02
C PHE A 221 -24.69 -0.39 -1.09
N LYS A 222 -23.73 0.13 -1.88
CA LYS A 222 -24.01 0.95 -3.06
C LYS A 222 -24.83 0.18 -4.11
N LEU A 223 -24.49 -1.09 -4.38
CA LEU A 223 -25.28 -1.96 -5.27
C LEU A 223 -26.67 -2.31 -4.71
N MET A 224 -26.81 -2.39 -3.39
CA MET A 224 -28.10 -2.55 -2.71
C MET A 224 -28.94 -1.27 -2.70
N GLY A 225 -28.40 -0.14 -3.14
CA GLY A 225 -29.08 1.16 -3.15
C GLY A 225 -29.15 1.82 -1.77
N VAL A 226 -28.23 1.48 -0.87
CA VAL A 226 -28.15 2.00 0.49
C VAL A 226 -26.91 2.86 0.64
N GLU A 227 -27.10 4.13 1.01
CA GLU A 227 -25.98 5.02 1.36
C GLU A 227 -25.48 4.68 2.76
N LEU A 228 -24.19 4.38 2.88
CA LEU A 228 -23.52 4.24 4.16
C LEU A 228 -23.03 5.62 4.64
N PRO A 229 -22.96 5.85 5.96
CA PRO A 229 -22.21 6.99 6.47
C PRO A 229 -20.75 6.90 5.99
N PRO A 230 -20.10 8.04 5.67
CA PRO A 230 -18.70 8.03 5.29
C PRO A 230 -17.85 7.37 6.39
N PRO A 231 -16.81 6.61 6.03
CA PRO A 231 -15.91 6.04 7.02
C PRO A 231 -15.37 7.14 7.95
N PRO A 232 -15.27 6.92 9.27
CA PRO A 232 -14.57 7.86 10.12
C PRO A 232 -13.12 7.96 9.66
N ALA A 233 -12.68 9.17 9.28
CA ALA A 233 -11.29 9.41 8.96
C ALA A 233 -10.45 9.07 10.20
N PRO A 234 -9.48 8.15 10.12
CA PRO A 234 -8.49 8.03 11.17
C PRO A 234 -7.63 9.29 11.14
N GLU A 235 -8.00 10.27 11.97
CA GLU A 235 -7.21 11.49 12.14
C GLU A 235 -5.85 11.10 12.73
N ALA A 236 -4.79 11.31 11.95
CA ALA A 236 -3.44 11.28 12.50
C ALA A 236 -3.32 12.39 13.55
N GLU A 237 -2.70 12.08 14.68
CA GLU A 237 -2.56 13.06 15.73
C GLU A 237 -1.70 14.25 15.24
N PRO A 238 -2.09 15.52 15.49
CA PRO A 238 -1.37 16.68 14.95
C PRO A 238 0.14 16.70 15.25
N GLU A 239 0.53 16.18 16.42
CA GLU A 239 1.93 16.02 16.80
C GLU A 239 2.68 15.00 15.93
N ILE A 240 2.02 13.92 15.51
CA ILE A 240 2.60 12.92 14.63
C ILE A 240 2.67 13.43 13.20
N ILE A 241 1.66 14.18 12.73
CA ILE A 241 1.74 14.87 11.44
C ILE A 241 2.95 15.80 11.41
N SER A 242 3.14 16.62 12.45
CA SER A 242 4.29 17.53 12.55
C SER A 242 5.63 16.77 12.61
N LEU A 243 5.69 15.64 13.32
CA LEU A 243 6.85 14.76 13.35
C LEU A 243 7.19 14.24 11.94
N LEU A 244 6.19 13.68 11.24
CA LEU A 244 6.35 13.09 9.92
C LEU A 244 6.72 14.13 8.86
N GLU A 245 6.14 15.32 8.90
CA GLU A 245 6.51 16.44 8.01
C GLU A 245 8.00 16.80 8.15
N LYS A 246 8.47 16.96 9.39
CA LYS A 246 9.89 17.28 9.66
C LYS A 246 10.82 16.15 9.28
N PHE A 247 10.42 14.92 9.51
CA PHE A 247 11.19 13.74 9.12
C PHE A 247 11.31 13.62 7.58
N CYS A 248 10.18 13.69 6.86
CA CYS A 248 10.10 13.44 5.42
C CYS A 248 10.66 14.55 4.55
N THR A 249 10.86 15.75 5.09
CA THR A 249 11.48 16.88 4.38
C THR A 249 13.02 16.77 4.32
N PHE A 250 13.59 15.79 5.04
CA PHE A 250 15.03 15.55 5.11
C PHE A 250 15.83 16.82 5.45
N GLY A 251 15.35 17.57 6.46
CA GLY A 251 16.08 18.69 7.04
C GLY A 251 17.35 18.24 7.79
N PRO A 252 18.22 19.18 8.20
CA PRO A 252 19.48 18.88 8.89
C PRO A 252 19.28 18.15 10.22
N ASP A 253 18.07 18.17 10.79
CA ASP A 253 17.68 17.51 12.02
C ASP A 253 16.80 16.28 11.81
N ALA A 254 16.59 15.83 10.56
CA ALA A 254 15.67 14.72 10.25
C ALA A 254 15.97 13.43 11.04
N ALA A 255 17.25 13.08 11.22
CA ALA A 255 17.66 11.93 12.03
C ALA A 255 17.21 12.02 13.50
N SER A 256 17.04 13.23 14.06
CA SER A 256 16.63 13.40 15.45
C SER A 256 15.18 12.96 15.72
N TYR A 257 14.35 12.94 14.67
CA TYR A 257 12.96 12.48 14.68
C TYR A 257 12.82 10.96 14.53
N ALA A 258 13.92 10.24 14.38
CA ALA A 258 13.95 8.78 14.31
C ALA A 258 14.53 8.14 15.57
N THR A 259 14.22 6.86 15.76
CA THR A 259 14.95 5.99 16.70
C THR A 259 16.34 5.69 16.15
N GLU A 260 17.30 5.35 17.03
CA GLU A 260 18.69 5.07 16.61
C GLU A 260 18.78 3.83 15.70
N ASP A 261 17.87 2.87 15.90
CA ASP A 261 17.75 1.65 15.12
C ASP A 261 16.84 1.80 13.89
N ALA A 262 16.43 3.03 13.54
CA ALA A 262 15.47 3.22 12.47
C ALA A 262 16.03 2.84 11.10
N VAL A 263 15.19 2.16 10.31
CA VAL A 263 15.52 1.68 8.96
C VAL A 263 14.59 2.31 7.93
N LEU A 264 15.18 2.82 6.85
CA LEU A 264 14.48 3.36 5.69
C LEU A 264 14.63 2.38 4.54
N ASN A 265 13.54 2.09 3.85
CA ASN A 265 13.52 1.26 2.65
C ASN A 265 13.07 2.11 1.45
N PRO A 266 13.98 2.91 0.86
CA PRO A 266 13.66 3.73 -0.29
C PRO A 266 13.43 2.85 -1.54
N PRO A 267 12.54 3.25 -2.46
CA PRO A 267 12.27 2.42 -3.64
C PRO A 267 13.50 2.25 -4.52
N GLY A 268 13.69 1.02 -5.01
CA GLY A 268 14.83 0.66 -5.86
C GLY A 268 16.15 0.45 -5.12
N ALA A 269 16.14 0.40 -3.78
CA ALA A 269 17.34 0.18 -2.97
C ALA A 269 17.08 -0.71 -1.76
N PRO A 270 18.11 -1.39 -1.23
CA PRO A 270 18.00 -2.16 0.00
C PRO A 270 17.68 -1.28 1.21
N PRO A 271 17.03 -1.84 2.25
CA PRO A 271 16.83 -1.15 3.53
C PRO A 271 18.16 -0.66 4.12
N MET A 272 18.17 0.54 4.68
CA MET A 272 19.36 1.16 5.24
C MET A 272 19.10 1.94 6.53
N PRO A 273 20.08 2.02 7.45
CA PRO A 273 19.93 2.82 8.67
C PRO A 273 19.71 4.31 8.36
N ILE A 274 18.89 4.99 9.16
CA ILE A 274 18.58 6.42 8.99
C ILE A 274 19.83 7.30 8.87
N GLY A 275 20.86 7.03 9.68
CA GLY A 275 22.11 7.80 9.63
C GLY A 275 22.83 7.70 8.29
N VAL A 276 22.77 6.53 7.63
CA VAL A 276 23.35 6.35 6.28
C VAL A 276 22.53 7.12 5.25
N MET A 277 21.19 7.03 5.32
CA MET A 277 20.32 7.77 4.41
C MET A 277 20.50 9.29 4.54
N MET A 278 20.62 9.81 5.77
CA MET A 278 20.82 11.26 5.96
C MET A 278 22.17 11.72 5.41
N GLY A 279 23.24 10.98 5.66
CA GLY A 279 24.55 11.29 5.09
C GLY A 279 24.53 11.30 3.55
N MET A 280 23.74 10.42 2.93
CA MET A 280 23.55 10.40 1.48
C MET A 280 22.74 11.59 0.97
N MET A 281 21.64 11.94 1.65
CA MET A 281 20.84 13.13 1.31
C MET A 281 21.67 14.41 1.43
N ASP A 282 22.50 14.54 2.47
CA ASP A 282 23.41 15.66 2.64
C ASP A 282 24.46 15.73 1.53
N ALA A 283 25.06 14.60 1.15
CA ALA A 283 26.03 14.54 0.07
C ALA A 283 25.40 14.95 -1.28
N MET A 284 24.20 14.46 -1.58
CA MET A 284 23.45 14.81 -2.79
C MET A 284 23.07 16.30 -2.80
N LYS A 285 22.47 16.81 -1.71
CA LYS A 285 22.11 18.23 -1.57
C LYS A 285 23.32 19.16 -1.60
N GLY A 286 24.47 18.71 -1.11
CA GLY A 286 25.70 19.49 -1.10
C GLY A 286 26.44 19.53 -2.45
N SER A 287 26.13 18.62 -3.37
CA SER A 287 26.90 18.48 -4.62
C SER A 287 26.04 18.14 -5.84
N THR A 288 25.57 16.90 -5.96
CA THR A 288 24.93 16.34 -7.15
C THR A 288 23.62 17.04 -7.51
N PHE A 289 22.76 17.30 -6.52
CA PHE A 289 21.42 17.88 -6.67
C PHE A 289 21.22 19.02 -5.66
N PRO A 290 21.86 20.19 -5.86
CA PRO A 290 21.78 21.29 -4.90
C PRO A 290 20.39 21.93 -4.81
N GLY A 291 19.53 21.65 -5.79
CA GLY A 291 18.13 22.07 -5.79
C GLY A 291 17.17 21.10 -5.10
N TRP A 292 17.66 19.98 -4.53
CA TRP A 292 16.78 18.92 -4.05
C TRP A 292 15.82 19.41 -2.96
N GLN A 293 14.54 19.21 -3.21
CA GLN A 293 13.45 19.44 -2.24
C GLN A 293 12.69 18.14 -1.98
N SER A 294 12.15 18.05 -0.78
CA SER A 294 11.25 16.96 -0.39
C SER A 294 9.98 17.61 0.14
N LYS A 295 8.84 17.27 -0.45
CA LYS A 295 7.53 17.79 -0.05
C LYS A 295 6.77 16.74 0.73
N PHE A 296 6.17 17.16 1.82
CA PHE A 296 5.17 16.40 2.55
C PHE A 296 3.79 16.88 2.10
N HIS A 297 2.92 15.95 1.71
CA HIS A 297 1.56 16.25 1.23
C HIS A 297 0.48 15.87 2.24
N GLY A 298 0.81 15.00 3.20
CA GLY A 298 -0.11 14.58 4.24
C GLY A 298 0.28 13.24 4.84
N ALA A 299 -0.35 12.92 5.97
CA ALA A 299 -0.27 11.61 6.58
C ALA A 299 -1.66 11.19 7.07
N THR A 300 -1.96 9.92 6.89
CA THR A 300 -3.18 9.28 7.40
C THR A 300 -2.76 8.16 8.32
N LYS A 301 -3.37 8.09 9.51
CA LYS A 301 -3.08 7.00 10.44
C LYS A 301 -3.74 5.73 9.93
N ASN A 302 -2.96 4.68 9.79
CA ASN A 302 -3.47 3.37 9.46
C ASN A 302 -4.08 2.72 10.70
N ALA A 303 -5.05 1.88 10.41
CA ALA A 303 -5.60 0.83 11.25
C ALA A 303 -4.63 0.18 12.26
N ASP A 304 -3.47 -0.25 11.79
CA ASP A 304 -2.47 -0.99 12.55
C ASP A 304 -1.58 -0.11 13.43
N GLY A 305 -1.87 1.20 13.48
CA GLY A 305 -1.09 2.20 14.20
C GLY A 305 0.12 2.73 13.42
N THR A 306 0.38 2.23 12.20
CA THR A 306 1.32 2.86 11.28
C THR A 306 0.69 4.10 10.61
N TYR A 307 1.45 4.79 9.77
CA TYR A 307 0.98 5.99 9.06
C TYR A 307 1.29 5.84 7.57
N ALA A 308 0.28 6.00 6.72
CA ALA A 308 0.48 6.20 5.30
C ALA A 308 0.85 7.67 5.07
N VAL A 309 2.01 7.92 4.50
CA VAL A 309 2.57 9.27 4.34
C VAL A 309 2.83 9.56 2.89
N LEU A 310 2.32 10.71 2.44
CA LEU A 310 2.42 11.17 1.08
C LEU A 310 3.60 12.13 0.96
N THR A 311 4.59 11.75 0.17
CA THR A 311 5.79 12.56 -0.04
C THR A 311 6.10 12.72 -1.52
N GLN A 312 6.85 13.75 -1.88
CA GLN A 312 7.34 13.92 -3.25
C GLN A 312 8.77 14.40 -3.23
N GLN A 313 9.66 13.69 -3.93
CA GLN A 313 11.04 14.10 -4.13
C GLN A 313 11.16 14.94 -5.40
N LEU A 314 11.86 16.07 -5.27
CA LEU A 314 12.09 17.03 -6.33
C LEU A 314 13.59 17.32 -6.40
N PRO A 315 14.40 16.44 -7.01
CA PRO A 315 15.86 16.62 -7.05
C PRO A 315 16.29 17.90 -7.76
N GLY A 316 15.48 18.35 -8.72
CA GLY A 316 15.87 19.37 -9.67
C GLY A 316 16.99 18.87 -10.60
N PRO A 317 17.68 19.78 -11.31
CA PRO A 317 18.73 19.40 -12.25
C PRO A 317 20.02 18.97 -11.54
N MET A 318 20.65 17.92 -12.06
CA MET A 318 21.98 17.45 -11.65
C MET A 318 23.05 18.50 -11.99
N LYS A 319 24.04 18.70 -11.10
CA LYS A 319 25.12 19.71 -11.26
C LYS A 319 26.54 19.18 -11.07
N ALA A 320 26.68 17.96 -10.58
CA ALA A 320 27.97 17.31 -10.35
C ALA A 320 27.83 15.79 -10.49
N ASP A 321 28.94 15.07 -10.40
CA ASP A 321 28.95 13.60 -10.36
C ASP A 321 28.02 13.10 -9.25
N PHE A 322 27.35 11.96 -9.49
CA PHE A 322 26.70 11.19 -8.44
C PHE A 322 27.78 10.32 -7.80
N PRO A 323 28.20 10.56 -6.54
CA PRO A 323 29.26 9.76 -5.94
C PRO A 323 28.76 8.33 -5.63
N ALA A 324 29.67 7.36 -5.62
CA ALA A 324 29.34 6.03 -5.12
C ALA A 324 28.94 6.12 -3.64
N MET A 325 27.73 5.67 -3.30
CA MET A 325 27.21 5.76 -1.94
C MET A 325 26.25 4.62 -1.63
N GLY A 326 26.57 3.85 -0.58
CA GLY A 326 25.80 2.68 -0.18
C GLY A 326 25.67 1.65 -1.34
N PRO A 327 24.44 1.29 -1.76
CA PRO A 327 24.21 0.36 -2.87
C PRO A 327 24.35 1.02 -4.25
N PHE A 328 24.50 2.34 -4.32
CA PHE A 328 24.43 3.09 -5.57
C PHE A 328 25.82 3.30 -6.18
N PRO A 329 26.00 3.00 -7.48
CA PRO A 329 27.26 3.21 -8.17
C PRO A 329 27.52 4.71 -8.42
N GLU A 330 28.78 5.03 -8.69
CA GLU A 330 29.16 6.35 -9.19
C GLU A 330 28.58 6.59 -10.60
N VAL A 331 28.09 7.80 -10.85
CA VAL A 331 27.68 8.24 -12.20
C VAL A 331 28.34 9.58 -12.52
N LYS A 332 29.06 9.63 -13.64
CA LYS A 332 29.76 10.85 -14.07
C LYS A 332 28.81 11.85 -14.71
N PHE A 333 28.94 13.11 -14.34
CA PHE A 333 28.07 14.18 -14.84
C PHE A 333 28.20 14.40 -16.35
N ASP A 334 29.36 14.16 -16.92
CA ASP A 334 29.58 14.31 -18.36
C ASP A 334 28.85 13.24 -19.19
N VAL A 335 28.60 12.05 -18.63
CA VAL A 335 27.92 10.94 -19.33
C VAL A 335 26.40 10.91 -19.17
N VAL A 336 25.82 11.65 -18.21
CA VAL A 336 24.35 11.64 -18.05
C VAL A 336 23.66 12.40 -19.20
N PRO A 337 22.43 12.00 -19.60
CA PRO A 337 21.70 12.70 -20.65
C PRO A 337 21.35 14.14 -20.27
N ASP A 338 21.20 15.02 -21.27
CA ASP A 338 20.96 16.44 -21.04
C ASP A 338 19.70 16.74 -20.21
N VAL A 339 18.69 15.87 -20.30
CA VAL A 339 17.46 15.94 -19.51
C VAL A 339 17.75 15.97 -18.00
N MET A 340 18.75 15.22 -17.53
CA MET A 340 19.15 15.19 -16.12
C MET A 340 19.86 16.48 -15.69
N LYS A 341 20.46 17.22 -16.64
CA LYS A 341 21.29 18.40 -16.38
C LYS A 341 20.48 19.70 -16.38
N THR A 342 19.38 19.73 -17.14
CA THR A 342 18.64 20.94 -17.46
C THR A 342 17.22 20.96 -16.89
N GLU A 343 16.58 19.81 -16.71
CA GLU A 343 15.18 19.76 -16.27
C GLU A 343 15.05 19.77 -14.75
N GLU A 344 13.94 20.37 -14.29
CA GLU A 344 13.47 20.23 -12.92
C GLU A 344 12.82 18.86 -12.75
N LEU A 345 13.62 17.89 -12.32
CA LEU A 345 13.14 16.53 -12.12
C LEU A 345 12.21 16.46 -10.90
N ALA A 346 11.12 15.71 -11.06
CA ALA A 346 10.13 15.49 -10.03
C ALA A 346 9.64 14.04 -10.07
N ASN A 347 9.71 13.36 -8.93
CA ASN A 347 9.02 12.09 -8.74
C ASN A 347 7.50 12.30 -8.73
N PRO A 348 6.71 11.26 -9.03
CA PRO A 348 5.31 11.23 -8.61
C PRO A 348 5.23 11.32 -7.08
N VAL A 349 4.02 11.60 -6.57
CA VAL A 349 3.75 11.47 -5.13
C VAL A 349 3.91 9.98 -4.76
N GLU A 350 4.77 9.73 -3.78
CA GLU A 350 5.07 8.41 -3.22
C GLU A 350 4.29 8.21 -1.91
N VAL A 351 3.83 6.98 -1.68
CA VAL A 351 3.17 6.57 -0.44
C VAL A 351 4.14 5.72 0.37
N GLY A 352 4.51 6.18 1.56
CA GLY A 352 5.29 5.37 2.50
C GLY A 352 4.48 4.95 3.72
N THR A 353 4.78 3.78 4.27
CA THR A 353 4.27 3.29 5.54
C THR A 353 5.30 3.54 6.64
N TYR A 354 4.87 4.26 7.68
CA TYR A 354 5.72 4.71 8.78
C TYR A 354 5.25 4.13 10.11
N THR A 355 6.16 3.53 10.87
CA THR A 355 5.90 3.10 12.24
C THR A 355 6.45 4.13 13.22
N ILE A 356 5.61 4.59 14.14
CA ILE A 356 6.01 5.49 15.22
C ILE A 356 6.12 4.72 16.53
N VAL A 357 7.26 4.87 17.22
CA VAL A 357 7.51 4.32 18.55
C VAL A 357 8.02 5.44 19.44
N ASP A 358 7.36 5.65 20.59
CA ASP A 358 7.72 6.69 21.57
C ASP A 358 7.90 8.09 20.95
N GLY A 359 7.03 8.45 20.01
CA GLY A 359 7.05 9.74 19.33
C GLY A 359 8.20 9.91 18.32
N LYS A 360 8.81 8.80 17.86
CA LYS A 360 9.89 8.77 16.87
C LYS A 360 9.61 7.78 15.75
N VAL A 361 10.10 8.08 14.55
CA VAL A 361 10.04 7.17 13.40
C VAL A 361 10.98 5.99 13.62
N LYS A 362 10.46 4.75 13.52
CA LYS A 362 11.25 3.51 13.62
C LYS A 362 11.43 2.80 12.28
N ILE A 363 10.36 2.69 11.50
CA ILE A 363 10.40 2.08 10.17
C ILE A 363 9.76 3.07 9.21
N ALA A 364 10.40 3.30 8.08
CA ALA A 364 9.83 4.01 6.95
C ALA A 364 10.04 3.16 5.69
N ALA A 365 8.99 2.47 5.27
CA ALA A 365 8.99 1.67 4.05
C ALA A 365 8.23 2.41 2.97
N TYR A 366 8.86 2.68 1.83
CA TYR A 366 8.17 3.29 0.70
C TYR A 366 7.58 2.18 -0.15
N ASN A 367 6.25 2.19 -0.26
CA ASN A 367 5.58 1.38 -1.26
C ASN A 367 5.55 2.22 -2.53
N VAL A 368 5.90 1.58 -3.64
CA VAL A 368 5.51 2.14 -4.93
C VAL A 368 4.25 1.41 -5.29
N ASP A 369 3.15 2.16 -5.36
CA ASP A 369 1.83 1.67 -5.74
C ASP A 369 1.57 2.00 -7.22
#